data_AF-A0A6X8L3P7-F1
#
_entry.id   AF-A0A6X8L3P7-F1
#
_cell.length_a   1.000
_cell.length_b   1.000
_cell.length_c   1.000
_cell.angle_alpha   90.00
_cell.angle_beta   90.00
_cell.angle_gamma   90.00
#
_symmetry.space_group_name_H-M   'P 1'
#
loop_
_entity.id
_entity.type
_entity.pdbx_description
1 polymer ?
#
loop_
_entity_poly.entity_id
_entity_poly.type
_entity_poly.pdbx_seq_one_letter_code
_entity_poly.pdbx_strand_id
1 'polypeptide(L)'
;KNIIEESLREALRYSEWLINGSWVNIENYSSIASTFADKIFYDAPCLKSELINRNSLSPNAVKARKDLLYKMLYAENQENLGLSGWPAERGLHETLLVIPKIHKSTNGKFGLTIPNNNDDVAVLTPLFKFTDKLFADENKLISVQQMFSLWGKPPFGVKNGIHPVLFLVYILANKDKMALYKDNYFISKITDSEIDELLQDSSRFHLKKILIDENKNNLLSQISRTLTQLNIPSSGQEPLEIARSLVGMVYALPEWSKRTSTLSEDSKKMRDLLLRASDPHKLLFVDLP
;
A
#
# COMPACT_ATOMS: atom_id res chain seq x y z
N LYS A 1 -8.06 -31.29 -34.68
CA LYS A 1 -7.59 -30.61 -33.45
C LYS A 1 -6.68 -31.52 -32.62
N ASN A 2 -7.08 -32.76 -32.31
CA ASN A 2 -6.23 -33.72 -31.57
C ASN A 2 -4.92 -34.12 -32.27
N ILE A 3 -4.94 -34.37 -33.59
CA ILE A 3 -3.73 -34.82 -34.32
C ILE A 3 -2.59 -33.79 -34.23
N ILE A 4 -2.89 -32.49 -34.35
CA ILE A 4 -1.88 -31.43 -34.25
C ILE A 4 -1.33 -31.34 -32.82
N GLU A 5 -2.19 -31.44 -31.81
CA GLU A 5 -1.74 -31.42 -30.41
C GLU A 5 -0.83 -32.61 -30.08
N GLU A 6 -1.17 -33.79 -30.63
CA GLU A 6 -0.42 -35.02 -30.43
C GLU A 6 0.93 -35.01 -31.15
N SER A 7 0.96 -34.58 -32.42
CA SER A 7 2.22 -34.36 -33.15
C SER A 7 3.12 -33.32 -32.48
N LEU A 8 2.54 -32.27 -31.88
CA LEU A 8 3.30 -31.24 -31.18
C LEU A 8 3.87 -31.76 -29.86
N ARG A 9 3.13 -32.63 -29.13
CA ARG A 9 3.65 -33.32 -27.94
C ARG A 9 4.78 -34.30 -28.29
N GLU A 10 4.67 -35.04 -29.38
CA GLU A 10 5.75 -35.92 -29.86
C GLU A 10 6.98 -35.13 -30.27
N ALA A 11 6.81 -34.06 -31.06
CA ALA A 11 7.91 -33.20 -31.48
C ALA A 11 8.63 -32.57 -30.29
N LEU A 12 7.90 -32.13 -29.27
CA LEU A 12 8.49 -31.68 -28.02
C LEU A 12 9.26 -32.83 -27.35
N ARG A 13 8.64 -33.99 -27.15
CA ARG A 13 9.27 -35.14 -26.45
C ARG A 13 10.61 -35.58 -27.06
N TYR A 14 10.75 -35.51 -28.38
CA TYR A 14 12.00 -35.88 -29.06
C TYR A 14 12.98 -34.71 -29.27
N SER A 15 12.60 -33.49 -28.88
CA SER A 15 13.48 -32.32 -29.00
C SER A 15 14.57 -32.32 -27.92
N GLU A 16 15.76 -31.88 -28.30
CA GLU A 16 16.84 -31.57 -27.37
C GLU A 16 16.75 -30.10 -26.95
N TRP A 17 16.99 -29.83 -25.66
CA TRP A 17 16.90 -28.48 -25.10
C TRP A 17 18.26 -28.01 -24.61
N LEU A 18 18.62 -26.77 -24.94
CA LEU A 18 19.85 -26.15 -24.44
C LEU A 18 19.59 -25.54 -23.05
N ILE A 19 20.14 -26.15 -22.01
CA ILE A 19 20.05 -25.66 -20.63
C ILE A 19 21.47 -25.45 -20.09
N ASN A 20 21.77 -24.24 -19.62
CA ASN A 20 23.07 -23.87 -19.03
C ASN A 20 24.27 -24.26 -19.92
N GLY A 21 24.13 -24.20 -21.24
CA GLY A 21 25.19 -24.52 -22.20
C GLY A 21 25.30 -25.99 -22.60
N SER A 22 24.47 -26.88 -22.06
CA SER A 22 24.45 -28.31 -22.42
C SER A 22 23.11 -28.71 -23.02
N TRP A 23 23.15 -29.57 -24.05
CA TRP A 23 21.95 -30.19 -24.63
C TRP A 23 21.46 -31.32 -23.73
N VAL A 24 20.19 -31.27 -23.35
CA VAL A 24 19.53 -32.25 -22.49
C VAL A 24 18.21 -32.67 -23.10
N ASN A 25 17.92 -33.97 -23.05
CA ASN A 25 16.59 -34.49 -23.37
C ASN A 25 15.69 -34.37 -22.12
N ILE A 26 14.50 -33.81 -22.29
CA ILE A 26 13.57 -33.53 -21.20
C ILE A 26 12.38 -34.48 -21.29
N GLU A 27 12.29 -35.43 -20.36
CA GLU A 27 11.12 -36.31 -20.27
C GLU A 27 9.90 -35.62 -19.62
N ASN A 28 10.14 -34.71 -18.66
CA ASN A 28 9.10 -34.00 -17.92
C ASN A 28 9.34 -32.48 -17.89
N TYR A 29 8.71 -31.78 -18.84
CA TYR A 29 8.76 -30.32 -18.97
C TYR A 29 8.33 -29.58 -17.71
N SER A 30 7.29 -30.07 -17.03
CA SER A 30 6.73 -29.41 -15.86
C SER A 30 7.74 -29.38 -14.72
N SER A 31 8.52 -30.45 -14.52
CA SER A 31 9.55 -30.49 -13.47
C SER A 31 10.67 -29.48 -13.72
N ILE A 32 11.13 -29.35 -14.97
CA ILE A 32 12.19 -28.41 -15.33
C ILE A 32 11.69 -26.96 -15.26
N ALA A 33 10.48 -26.70 -15.76
CA ALA A 33 9.85 -25.40 -15.65
C ALA A 33 9.68 -24.97 -14.19
N SER A 34 9.24 -25.87 -13.31
CA SER A 34 9.18 -25.62 -11.86
C SER A 34 10.57 -25.30 -11.29
N THR A 35 11.59 -26.09 -11.65
CA THR A 35 12.97 -25.85 -11.17
C THR A 35 13.50 -24.48 -11.60
N PHE A 36 13.22 -24.04 -12.83
CA PHE A 36 13.57 -22.70 -13.28
C PHE A 36 12.75 -21.62 -12.58
N ALA A 37 11.45 -21.85 -12.35
CA ALA A 37 10.61 -20.92 -11.62
C ALA A 37 11.13 -20.72 -10.18
N ASP A 38 11.50 -21.79 -9.48
CA ASP A 38 12.07 -21.71 -8.13
C ASP A 38 13.40 -20.95 -8.11
N LYS A 39 14.21 -21.06 -9.17
CA LYS A 39 15.47 -20.30 -9.31
C LYS A 39 15.27 -18.82 -9.64
N ILE A 40 14.29 -18.51 -10.49
CA ILE A 40 14.03 -17.14 -10.94
C ILE A 40 13.25 -16.37 -9.86
N PHE A 41 12.30 -17.02 -9.20
CA PHE A 41 11.38 -16.44 -8.23
C PHE A 41 11.60 -17.00 -6.83
N TYR A 42 12.85 -17.01 -6.37
CA TYR A 42 13.25 -17.63 -5.11
C TYR A 42 12.69 -16.95 -3.85
N ASP A 43 12.25 -15.68 -3.96
CA ASP A 43 11.61 -14.92 -2.87
C ASP A 43 10.09 -14.76 -3.09
N ALA A 44 9.47 -15.62 -3.91
CA ALA A 44 8.04 -15.54 -4.18
C ALA A 44 7.19 -15.78 -2.94
N PRO A 45 6.21 -14.90 -2.62
CA PRO A 45 5.27 -15.14 -1.54
C PRO A 45 4.43 -16.41 -1.76
N CYS A 46 4.42 -17.28 -0.77
CA CYS A 46 3.71 -18.56 -0.75
C CYS A 46 2.23 -18.38 -0.36
N LEU A 47 1.44 -17.74 -1.23
CA LEU A 47 0.01 -17.50 -1.03
C LEU A 47 -0.85 -18.50 -1.83
N LYS A 48 -1.47 -19.45 -1.13
CA LYS A 48 -2.24 -20.56 -1.73
C LYS A 48 -3.69 -20.18 -2.03
N SER A 49 -3.90 -19.12 -2.80
CA SER A 49 -5.24 -18.70 -3.23
C SER A 49 -5.45 -18.93 -4.72
N GLU A 50 -6.01 -20.06 -5.11
CA GLU A 50 -6.27 -20.37 -6.53
C GLU A 50 -7.22 -19.38 -7.21
N LEU A 51 -8.10 -18.75 -6.41
CA LEU A 51 -9.13 -17.84 -6.88
C LEU A 51 -8.53 -16.51 -7.34
N ILE A 52 -7.51 -16.00 -6.65
CA ILE A 52 -6.89 -14.71 -6.97
C ILE A 52 -5.42 -14.77 -7.41
N ASN A 53 -4.73 -15.89 -7.27
CA ASN A 53 -3.35 -16.07 -7.73
C ASN A 53 -3.30 -16.29 -9.26
N ARG A 54 -3.85 -15.32 -10.01
CA ARG A 54 -4.00 -15.34 -11.47
C ARG A 54 -3.80 -13.93 -12.04
N ASN A 55 -3.45 -13.85 -13.32
CA ASN A 55 -3.35 -12.56 -14.02
C ASN A 55 -4.73 -11.99 -14.40
N SER A 56 -5.70 -12.86 -14.65
CA SER A 56 -7.10 -12.49 -14.94
C SER A 56 -8.01 -13.22 -13.97
N LEU A 57 -8.91 -12.47 -13.33
CA LEU A 57 -9.84 -12.98 -12.33
C LEU A 57 -11.22 -13.26 -12.94
N SER A 58 -11.93 -14.24 -12.39
CA SER A 58 -13.35 -14.42 -12.72
C SER A 58 -14.19 -13.30 -12.08
N PRO A 59 -15.40 -13.00 -12.58
CA PRO A 59 -16.26 -11.98 -11.98
C PRO A 59 -16.53 -12.22 -10.48
N ASN A 60 -16.72 -13.48 -10.09
CA ASN A 60 -16.90 -13.86 -8.68
C ASN A 60 -15.63 -13.60 -7.86
N ALA A 61 -14.45 -13.84 -8.42
CA ALA A 61 -13.17 -13.56 -7.76
C ALA A 61 -12.87 -12.07 -7.64
N VAL A 62 -13.24 -11.27 -8.65
CA VAL A 62 -13.15 -9.81 -8.60
C VAL A 62 -14.01 -9.27 -7.46
N LYS A 63 -15.27 -9.73 -7.37
CA LYS A 63 -16.19 -9.34 -6.30
C LYS A 63 -15.67 -9.76 -4.92
N ALA A 64 -15.30 -11.02 -4.74
CA ALA A 64 -14.78 -11.53 -3.47
C ALA A 64 -13.53 -10.77 -3.00
N ARG A 65 -12.61 -10.44 -3.92
CA ARG A 65 -11.44 -9.62 -3.60
C ARG A 65 -11.85 -8.21 -3.17
N LYS A 66 -12.77 -7.57 -3.88
CA LYS A 66 -13.27 -6.23 -3.55
C LYS A 66 -13.93 -6.21 -2.17
N ASP A 67 -14.82 -7.16 -1.91
CA ASP A 67 -15.53 -7.30 -0.62
C ASP A 67 -14.53 -7.54 0.53
N LEU A 68 -13.47 -8.34 0.29
CA LEU A 68 -12.39 -8.52 1.25
C LEU A 68 -11.67 -7.19 1.57
N LEU A 69 -11.32 -6.39 0.56
CA LEU A 69 -10.61 -5.11 0.75
C LEU A 69 -11.43 -4.14 1.60
N TYR A 70 -12.74 -4.06 1.38
CA TYR A 70 -13.63 -3.25 2.21
C TYR A 70 -13.65 -3.73 3.67
N LYS A 71 -13.67 -5.04 3.88
CA LYS A 71 -13.61 -5.62 5.23
C LYS A 71 -12.28 -5.37 5.91
N MET A 72 -11.17 -5.42 5.18
CA MET A 72 -9.86 -5.04 5.70
C MET A 72 -9.85 -3.56 6.14
N LEU A 73 -10.48 -2.67 5.36
CA LEU A 73 -10.49 -1.24 5.66
C LEU A 73 -11.30 -0.90 6.93
N TYR A 74 -12.49 -1.48 7.10
CA TYR A 74 -13.41 -1.08 8.19
C TYR A 74 -13.40 -2.00 9.40
N ALA A 75 -12.95 -3.24 9.24
CA ALA A 75 -13.05 -4.27 10.28
C ALA A 75 -11.71 -4.93 10.61
N GLU A 76 -10.57 -4.29 10.33
CA GLU A 76 -9.23 -4.80 10.69
C GLU A 76 -9.07 -5.15 12.17
N ASN A 77 -9.83 -4.50 13.05
CA ASN A 77 -9.76 -4.70 14.49
C ASN A 77 -10.71 -5.79 15.02
N GLN A 78 -11.44 -6.45 14.13
CA GLN A 78 -12.41 -7.48 14.47
C GLN A 78 -11.88 -8.86 14.11
N GLU A 79 -12.22 -9.86 14.93
CA GLU A 79 -11.98 -11.24 14.56
C GLU A 79 -12.61 -11.53 13.19
N ASN A 80 -11.86 -12.23 12.32
CA ASN A 80 -12.32 -12.59 10.98
C ASN A 80 -12.76 -11.41 10.11
N LEU A 81 -12.30 -10.18 10.39
CA LEU A 81 -12.79 -8.94 9.77
C LEU A 81 -14.30 -8.75 9.88
N GLY A 82 -14.94 -9.29 10.93
CA GLY A 82 -16.39 -9.24 11.11
C GLY A 82 -17.18 -10.04 10.07
N LEU A 83 -16.54 -11.01 9.41
CA LEU A 83 -17.20 -11.91 8.47
C LEU A 83 -17.92 -13.04 9.21
N SER A 84 -19.18 -13.28 8.85
CA SER A 84 -19.98 -14.41 9.33
C SER A 84 -20.20 -15.45 8.23
N GLY A 85 -20.26 -16.72 8.60
CA GLY A 85 -20.39 -17.83 7.65
C GLY A 85 -19.11 -18.09 6.84
N TRP A 86 -19.30 -18.59 5.61
CA TRP A 86 -18.21 -18.95 4.68
C TRP A 86 -18.41 -18.40 3.26
N PRO A 87 -18.57 -17.08 3.09
CA PRO A 87 -18.58 -16.48 1.75
C PRO A 87 -17.18 -16.54 1.10
N ALA A 88 -17.09 -16.19 -0.19
CA ALA A 88 -15.85 -16.32 -0.94
C ALA A 88 -14.70 -15.46 -0.35
N GLU A 89 -15.01 -14.25 0.09
CA GLU A 89 -14.09 -13.33 0.77
C GLU A 89 -13.57 -13.88 2.11
N ARG A 90 -14.33 -14.74 2.80
CA ARG A 90 -13.88 -15.44 4.01
C ARG A 90 -12.79 -16.45 3.69
N GLY A 91 -12.95 -17.20 2.60
CA GLY A 91 -11.90 -18.11 2.10
C GLY A 91 -10.63 -17.35 1.69
N LEU A 92 -10.78 -16.18 1.08
CA LEU A 92 -9.66 -15.29 0.76
C LEU A 92 -8.99 -14.74 2.02
N HIS A 93 -9.76 -14.29 3.01
CA HIS A 93 -9.24 -13.84 4.30
C HIS A 93 -8.41 -14.92 4.99
N GLU A 94 -8.92 -16.16 5.05
CA GLU A 94 -8.18 -17.27 5.66
C GLU A 94 -6.86 -17.56 4.92
N THR A 95 -6.92 -17.70 3.60
CA THR A 95 -5.74 -18.08 2.79
C THR A 95 -4.68 -17.00 2.67
N LEU A 96 -5.07 -15.73 2.69
CA LEU A 96 -4.17 -14.59 2.43
C LEU A 96 -3.75 -13.85 3.69
N LEU A 97 -4.57 -13.86 4.73
CA LEU A 97 -4.36 -13.02 5.92
C LEU A 97 -4.17 -13.84 7.20
N VAL A 98 -4.93 -14.91 7.40
CA VAL A 98 -4.84 -15.75 8.62
C VAL A 98 -3.68 -16.73 8.54
N ILE A 99 -3.64 -17.58 7.51
CA ILE A 99 -2.56 -18.58 7.34
C ILE A 99 -1.18 -17.91 7.27
N PRO A 100 -0.99 -16.79 6.54
CA PRO A 100 0.27 -16.04 6.54
C PRO A 100 0.54 -15.22 7.81
N LYS A 101 -0.38 -15.26 8.80
CA LYS A 101 -0.30 -14.53 10.08
C LYS A 101 -0.20 -13.01 9.94
N ILE A 102 -0.81 -12.45 8.90
CA ILE A 102 -0.93 -11.01 8.71
C ILE A 102 -2.02 -10.44 9.63
N HIS A 103 -3.20 -11.05 9.62
CA HIS A 103 -4.32 -10.67 10.46
C HIS A 103 -4.38 -11.57 11.70
N LYS A 104 -3.91 -11.06 12.84
CA LYS A 104 -3.81 -11.82 14.08
C LYS A 104 -4.17 -11.00 15.30
N SER A 105 -4.54 -11.68 16.38
CA SER A 105 -4.74 -11.05 17.68
C SER A 105 -3.39 -10.85 18.38
N THR A 106 -3.07 -9.60 18.73
CA THR A 106 -1.92 -9.24 19.56
C THR A 106 -2.45 -8.57 20.83
N ASN A 107 -2.16 -9.15 22.00
CA ASN A 107 -2.64 -8.66 23.29
C ASN A 107 -4.18 -8.49 23.36
N GLY A 108 -4.93 -9.41 22.74
CA GLY A 108 -6.40 -9.39 22.73
C GLY A 108 -7.04 -8.40 21.74
N LYS A 109 -6.24 -7.69 20.94
CA LYS A 109 -6.73 -6.83 19.85
C LYS A 109 -6.33 -7.43 18.50
N PHE A 110 -7.30 -7.57 17.60
CA PHE A 110 -7.01 -7.92 16.21
C PHE A 110 -6.44 -6.71 15.47
N GLY A 111 -5.60 -7.00 14.49
CA GLY A 111 -5.03 -5.98 13.61
C GLY A 111 -4.24 -6.63 12.48
N LEU A 112 -3.91 -5.82 11.48
CA LEU A 112 -3.03 -6.21 10.38
C LEU A 112 -1.59 -5.88 10.75
N THR A 113 -0.73 -6.88 10.65
CA THR A 113 0.69 -6.78 10.97
C THR A 113 1.54 -7.39 9.86
N ILE A 114 2.71 -6.81 9.63
CA ILE A 114 3.71 -7.43 8.76
C ILE A 114 4.42 -8.53 9.57
N PRO A 115 4.49 -9.78 9.08
CA PRO A 115 5.19 -10.84 9.78
C PRO A 115 6.70 -10.53 9.87
N ASN A 116 7.29 -10.89 11.01
CA ASN A 116 8.75 -10.87 11.17
C ASN A 116 9.36 -12.12 10.55
N ASN A 117 10.66 -12.11 10.24
CA ASN A 117 11.38 -13.25 9.67
C ASN A 117 11.10 -14.60 10.37
N ASN A 118 10.92 -14.61 11.70
CA ASN A 118 10.69 -15.83 12.47
C ASN A 118 9.23 -16.34 12.44
N ASP A 119 8.28 -15.50 12.03
CA ASP A 119 6.84 -15.78 12.01
C ASP A 119 6.28 -15.79 10.57
N ASP A 120 7.17 -15.65 9.57
CA ASP A 120 6.81 -15.52 8.17
C ASP A 120 6.63 -16.88 7.50
N VAL A 121 5.41 -17.41 7.60
CA VAL A 121 5.04 -18.71 7.01
C VAL A 121 4.89 -18.63 5.48
N ALA A 122 4.71 -17.43 4.92
CA ALA A 122 4.38 -17.22 3.51
C ALA A 122 5.45 -16.47 2.72
N VAL A 123 6.66 -16.30 3.26
CA VAL A 123 7.78 -15.60 2.58
C VAL A 123 7.40 -14.18 2.13
N LEU A 124 6.65 -13.46 2.97
CA LEU A 124 6.21 -12.08 2.70
C LEU A 124 7.25 -11.04 3.11
N THR A 125 8.11 -11.37 4.06
CA THR A 125 9.10 -10.45 4.63
C THR A 125 10.10 -9.93 3.57
N PRO A 126 10.63 -10.76 2.65
CA PRO A 126 11.51 -10.27 1.58
C PRO A 126 10.82 -9.22 0.71
N LEU A 127 9.55 -9.45 0.34
CA LEU A 127 8.76 -8.52 -0.47
C LEU A 127 8.54 -7.19 0.24
N PHE A 128 8.13 -7.21 1.51
CA PHE A 128 7.88 -5.98 2.26
C PHE A 128 9.18 -5.22 2.57
N LYS A 129 10.28 -5.91 2.89
CA LYS A 129 11.60 -5.28 3.04
C LYS A 129 12.09 -4.66 1.73
N PHE A 130 11.87 -5.32 0.60
CA PHE A 130 12.15 -4.74 -0.71
C PHE A 130 11.31 -3.47 -0.94
N THR A 131 10.03 -3.53 -0.58
CA THR A 131 9.12 -2.39 -0.69
C THR A 131 9.58 -1.21 0.18
N ASP A 132 10.02 -1.47 1.42
CA ASP A 132 10.58 -0.44 2.31
C ASP A 132 11.82 0.23 1.72
N LYS A 133 12.68 -0.53 1.03
CA LYS A 133 13.87 0.00 0.35
C LYS A 133 13.53 0.89 -0.84
N LEU A 134 12.36 0.75 -1.46
CA LEU A 134 11.94 1.66 -2.52
C LEU A 134 11.82 3.11 -2.01
N PHE A 135 11.49 3.25 -0.71
CA PHE A 135 11.38 4.52 0.00
C PHE A 135 12.65 4.90 0.79
N ALA A 136 13.82 4.42 0.37
CA ALA A 136 15.10 4.77 1.00
C ALA A 136 15.45 6.26 0.78
N ASP A 137 15.13 6.80 -0.40
CA ASP A 137 15.29 8.23 -0.69
C ASP A 137 14.19 9.03 0.02
N GLU A 138 14.59 10.00 0.84
CA GLU A 138 13.66 10.89 1.51
C GLU A 138 12.81 11.67 0.49
N ASN A 139 11.52 11.83 0.79
CA ASN A 139 10.53 12.54 -0.03
C ASN A 139 10.15 11.94 -1.39
N LYS A 140 10.61 10.74 -1.74
CA LYS A 140 10.23 10.09 -3.00
C LYS A 140 8.75 9.68 -3.04
N LEU A 141 8.05 10.13 -4.08
CA LEU A 141 6.72 9.64 -4.46
C LEU A 141 6.86 8.43 -5.38
N ILE A 142 6.21 7.33 -5.03
CA ILE A 142 6.29 6.07 -5.79
C ILE A 142 4.90 5.72 -6.30
N SER A 143 4.75 5.54 -7.61
CA SER A 143 3.49 5.09 -8.21
C SER A 143 3.14 3.68 -7.72
N VAL A 144 1.88 3.46 -7.37
CA VAL A 144 1.39 2.14 -6.95
C VAL A 144 1.45 1.16 -8.12
N GLN A 145 1.18 1.61 -9.35
CA GLN A 145 1.36 0.78 -10.55
C GLN A 145 2.83 0.34 -10.74
N GLN A 146 3.78 1.25 -10.52
CA GLN A 146 5.20 0.91 -10.58
C GLN A 146 5.56 -0.13 -9.53
N MET A 147 5.06 0.03 -8.30
CA MET A 147 5.26 -0.95 -7.23
C MET A 147 4.68 -2.33 -7.59
N PHE A 148 3.47 -2.39 -8.15
CA PHE A 148 2.86 -3.63 -8.64
C PHE A 148 3.68 -4.27 -9.75
N SER A 149 4.24 -3.47 -10.67
CA SER A 149 5.14 -3.97 -11.71
C SER A 149 6.42 -4.58 -11.12
N LEU A 150 6.98 -3.98 -10.07
CA LEU A 150 8.17 -4.50 -9.38
C LEU A 150 7.86 -5.80 -8.63
N TRP A 151 6.71 -5.89 -7.97
CA TRP A 151 6.27 -7.12 -7.29
C TRP A 151 6.04 -8.28 -8.27
N GLY A 152 5.64 -7.99 -9.51
CA GLY A 152 5.48 -9.01 -10.55
C GLY A 152 6.78 -9.49 -11.20
N LYS A 153 7.92 -8.83 -10.95
CA LYS A 153 9.23 -9.19 -11.50
C LYS A 153 10.00 -10.16 -10.56
N PRO A 154 11.02 -10.86 -11.07
CA PRO A 154 11.98 -11.56 -10.23
C PRO A 154 12.58 -10.61 -9.16
N PRO A 155 12.77 -11.05 -7.91
CA PRO A 155 12.66 -12.44 -7.43
C PRO A 155 11.28 -12.84 -6.87
N PHE A 156 10.24 -12.01 -7.01
CA PHE A 156 8.96 -12.23 -6.32
C PHE A 156 7.87 -12.84 -7.21
N GLY A 157 7.69 -12.35 -8.44
CA GLY A 157 6.73 -12.92 -9.39
C GLY A 157 5.26 -12.90 -8.96
N VAL A 158 4.86 -11.95 -8.12
CA VAL A 158 3.50 -11.84 -7.57
C VAL A 158 2.49 -11.62 -8.71
N LYS A 159 1.35 -12.31 -8.64
CA LYS A 159 0.29 -12.18 -9.65
C LYS A 159 -0.58 -10.95 -9.41
N ASN A 160 -1.08 -10.37 -10.50
CA ASN A 160 -1.91 -9.15 -10.48
C ASN A 160 -3.13 -9.23 -9.55
N GLY A 161 -3.75 -10.42 -9.43
CA GLY A 161 -4.89 -10.60 -8.54
C GLY A 161 -4.58 -10.35 -7.06
N ILE A 162 -3.34 -10.61 -6.63
CA ILE A 162 -2.87 -10.50 -5.24
C ILE A 162 -2.42 -9.07 -4.89
N HIS A 163 -1.92 -8.30 -5.86
CA HIS A 163 -1.34 -6.98 -5.61
C HIS A 163 -2.20 -6.06 -4.73
N PRO A 164 -3.52 -5.88 -4.96
CA PRO A 164 -4.32 -4.96 -4.15
C PRO A 164 -4.45 -5.40 -2.68
N VAL A 165 -4.46 -6.70 -2.42
CA VAL A 165 -4.56 -7.24 -1.05
C VAL A 165 -3.26 -6.96 -0.29
N LEU A 166 -2.11 -7.32 -0.87
CA LEU A 166 -0.81 -7.06 -0.25
C LEU A 166 -0.52 -5.56 -0.10
N PHE A 167 -0.98 -4.75 -1.04
CA PHE A 167 -0.92 -3.29 -0.96
C PHE A 167 -1.65 -2.75 0.26
N LEU A 168 -2.91 -3.16 0.43
CA LEU A 168 -3.73 -2.68 1.53
C LEU A 168 -3.19 -3.18 2.88
N VAL A 169 -2.68 -4.43 2.94
CA VAL A 169 -1.92 -4.92 4.11
C VAL A 169 -0.76 -3.99 4.43
N TYR A 170 0.08 -3.67 3.44
CA TYR A 170 1.28 -2.87 3.65
C TYR A 170 0.96 -1.46 4.16
N ILE A 171 -0.07 -0.81 3.60
CA ILE A 171 -0.48 0.53 4.03
C ILE A 171 -1.12 0.50 5.41
N LEU A 172 -2.07 -0.40 5.67
CA LEU A 172 -2.78 -0.44 6.95
C LEU A 172 -1.82 -0.80 8.10
N ALA A 173 -0.87 -1.71 7.86
CA ALA A 173 0.17 -2.05 8.83
C ALA A 173 1.17 -0.90 9.09
N ASN A 174 1.32 0.03 8.15
CA ASN A 174 2.21 1.19 8.25
C ASN A 174 1.45 2.52 8.20
N LYS A 175 0.19 2.56 8.69
CA LYS A 175 -0.69 3.73 8.56
C LYS A 175 -0.12 5.03 9.11
N ASP A 176 0.73 4.94 10.13
CA ASP A 176 1.39 6.10 10.72
C ASP A 176 2.60 6.58 9.88
N LYS A 177 3.22 5.69 9.11
CA LYS A 177 4.48 5.94 8.40
C LYS A 177 4.31 6.17 6.91
N MET A 178 3.09 6.07 6.38
CA MET A 178 2.82 6.10 4.94
C MET A 178 1.68 7.06 4.61
N ALA A 179 1.90 7.92 3.62
CA ALA A 179 0.89 8.78 3.02
C ALA A 179 0.50 8.26 1.63
N LEU A 180 -0.80 8.23 1.36
CA LEU A 180 -1.35 7.91 0.05
C LEU A 180 -1.78 9.20 -0.66
N TYR A 181 -1.48 9.29 -1.95
CA TYR A 181 -1.87 10.39 -2.83
C TYR A 181 -2.64 9.84 -4.03
N LYS A 182 -3.63 10.59 -4.53
CA LYS A 182 -4.35 10.33 -5.77
C LYS A 182 -4.35 11.60 -6.62
N ASP A 183 -3.89 11.49 -7.87
CA ASP A 183 -3.75 12.65 -8.79
C ASP A 183 -3.00 13.84 -8.16
N ASN A 184 -1.93 13.55 -7.40
CA ASN A 184 -1.14 14.53 -6.62
C ASN A 184 -1.86 15.18 -5.41
N TYR A 185 -3.09 14.78 -5.08
CA TYR A 185 -3.80 15.18 -3.87
C TYR A 185 -3.60 14.15 -2.76
N PHE A 186 -3.39 14.60 -1.51
CA PHE A 186 -3.25 13.68 -0.39
C PHE A 186 -4.61 13.09 0.00
N ILE A 187 -4.62 11.79 0.32
CA ILE A 187 -5.78 11.08 0.84
C ILE A 187 -5.63 10.95 2.35
N SER A 188 -6.47 11.67 3.09
CA SER A 188 -6.49 11.64 4.56
C SER A 188 -7.04 10.34 5.13
N LYS A 189 -8.01 9.73 4.44
CA LYS A 189 -8.61 8.46 4.81
C LYS A 189 -8.96 7.70 3.55
N ILE A 190 -8.55 6.44 3.50
CA ILE A 190 -8.93 5.52 2.42
C ILE A 190 -10.40 5.17 2.64
N THR A 191 -11.23 5.31 1.60
CA THR A 191 -12.64 4.88 1.60
C THR A 191 -12.88 3.88 0.47
N ASP A 192 -14.13 3.42 0.35
CA ASP A 192 -14.53 2.49 -0.70
C ASP A 192 -14.31 3.04 -2.11
N SER A 193 -14.43 4.37 -2.29
CA SER A 193 -14.18 5.03 -3.57
C SER A 193 -12.72 4.90 -3.98
N GLU A 194 -11.78 5.12 -3.05
CA GLU A 194 -10.35 5.01 -3.32
C GLU A 194 -9.96 3.56 -3.62
N ILE A 195 -10.56 2.58 -2.94
CA ILE A 195 -10.34 1.16 -3.24
C ILE A 195 -10.85 0.84 -4.65
N ASP A 196 -12.05 1.30 -5.01
CA ASP A 196 -12.64 1.05 -6.33
C ASP A 196 -11.81 1.68 -7.46
N GLU A 197 -11.43 2.93 -7.29
CA GLU A 197 -10.57 3.64 -8.24
C GLU A 197 -9.19 2.99 -8.34
N LEU A 198 -8.60 2.52 -7.23
CA LEU A 198 -7.33 1.82 -7.23
C LEU A 198 -7.39 0.49 -8.00
N LEU A 199 -8.49 -0.25 -7.84
CA LEU A 199 -8.72 -1.51 -8.56
C LEU A 199 -8.93 -1.30 -10.06
N GLN A 200 -9.46 -0.15 -10.46
CA GLN A 200 -9.64 0.23 -11.87
C GLN A 200 -8.34 0.76 -12.47
N ASP A 201 -7.67 1.69 -11.79
CA ASP A 201 -6.45 2.35 -12.25
C ASP A 201 -5.50 2.70 -11.11
N SER A 202 -4.57 1.79 -10.84
CA SER A 202 -3.50 1.98 -9.85
C SER A 202 -2.47 3.05 -10.22
N SER A 203 -2.44 3.56 -11.46
CA SER A 203 -1.43 4.55 -11.90
C SER A 203 -1.66 5.93 -11.27
N ARG A 204 -2.91 6.24 -10.94
CA ARG A 204 -3.34 7.50 -10.30
C ARG A 204 -2.86 7.60 -8.86
N PHE A 205 -2.55 6.47 -8.22
CA PHE A 205 -2.17 6.41 -6.82
C PHE A 205 -0.66 6.42 -6.64
N HIS A 206 -0.22 7.18 -5.63
CA HIS A 206 1.19 7.33 -5.28
C HIS A 206 1.37 7.18 -3.76
N LEU A 207 2.43 6.50 -3.36
CA LEU A 207 2.83 6.37 -1.97
C LEU A 207 4.02 7.26 -1.65
N LYS A 208 4.01 7.81 -0.44
CA LYS A 208 5.13 8.56 0.12
C LYS A 208 5.34 8.11 1.56
N LYS A 209 6.57 7.75 1.91
CA LYS A 209 6.93 7.48 3.31
C LYS A 209 7.00 8.79 4.09
N ILE A 210 6.30 8.84 5.22
CA ILE A 210 6.37 9.94 6.17
C ILE A 210 7.39 9.53 7.23
N LEU A 211 8.45 10.32 7.36
CA LEU A 211 9.27 10.30 8.57
C LEU A 211 8.45 11.03 9.65
N ILE A 212 7.80 10.26 10.53
CA ILE A 212 7.35 10.80 11.81
C ILE A 212 8.63 11.00 12.61
N ASP A 213 9.20 12.20 12.51
CA ASP A 213 10.21 12.63 13.44
C ASP A 213 9.48 13.07 14.72
N GLU A 214 9.97 12.72 15.92
CA GLU A 214 9.38 13.15 17.20
C GLU A 214 9.24 14.69 17.25
N ASN A 215 10.10 15.39 16.50
CA ASN A 215 10.04 16.81 16.23
C ASN A 215 8.71 17.28 15.59
N LYS A 216 8.08 16.51 14.69
CA LYS A 216 6.81 16.90 14.06
C LYS A 216 5.63 16.79 15.02
N ASN A 217 5.61 15.77 15.88
CA ASN A 217 4.60 15.67 16.93
C ASN A 217 4.80 16.77 18.00
N ASN A 218 6.06 17.10 18.32
CA ASN A 218 6.38 18.22 19.19
C ASN A 218 5.93 19.55 18.54
N LEU A 219 6.24 19.79 17.26
CA LEU A 219 5.77 20.96 16.49
C LEU A 219 4.25 21.05 16.47
N LEU A 220 3.53 19.96 16.20
CA LEU A 220 2.06 19.94 16.24
C LEU A 220 1.51 20.26 17.63
N SER A 221 2.14 19.71 18.68
CA SER A 221 1.78 20.03 20.06
C SER A 221 2.05 21.50 20.41
N GLN A 222 3.12 22.08 19.88
CA GLN A 222 3.47 23.49 20.05
C GLN A 222 2.49 24.38 19.30
N ILE A 223 2.17 24.07 18.04
CA ILE A 223 1.19 24.80 17.23
C ILE A 223 -0.19 24.75 17.90
N SER A 224 -0.64 23.57 18.35
CA SER A 224 -1.90 23.41 19.09
C SER A 224 -1.93 24.23 20.38
N ARG A 225 -0.81 24.27 21.11
CA ARG A 225 -0.67 25.10 22.32
C ARG A 225 -0.73 26.59 22.00
N THR A 226 -0.08 27.05 20.93
CA THR A 226 -0.13 28.44 20.47
C THR A 226 -1.53 28.83 20.00
N LEU A 227 -2.24 27.96 19.27
CA LEU A 227 -3.63 28.21 18.85
C LEU A 227 -4.56 28.35 20.06
N THR A 228 -4.39 27.48 21.06
CA THR A 228 -5.12 27.57 22.33
C THR A 228 -4.83 28.88 23.08
N GLN A 229 -3.55 29.32 23.11
CA GLN A 229 -3.17 30.61 23.72
C GLN A 229 -3.80 31.82 23.01
N LEU A 230 -4.07 31.72 21.71
CA LEU A 230 -4.71 32.76 20.91
C LEU A 230 -6.26 32.70 20.97
N ASN A 231 -6.84 31.86 21.85
CA ASN A 231 -8.29 31.63 21.96
C ASN A 231 -8.95 31.22 20.63
N ILE A 232 -8.20 30.53 19.75
CA ILE A 232 -8.75 30.00 18.50
C ILE A 232 -9.28 28.60 18.80
N PRO A 233 -10.56 28.30 18.53
CA PRO A 233 -11.11 26.98 18.78
C PRO A 233 -10.36 25.95 17.93
N SER A 234 -9.62 25.07 18.58
CA SER A 234 -9.10 23.82 18.01
C SER A 234 -9.71 22.66 18.79
N SER A 235 -10.47 21.81 18.10
CA SER A 235 -11.30 20.76 18.73
C SER A 235 -10.51 19.51 19.15
N GLY A 236 -9.18 19.49 19.03
CA GLY A 236 -8.40 18.29 19.34
C GLY A 236 -6.90 18.39 19.04
N GLN A 237 -6.20 17.28 19.32
CA GLN A 237 -4.79 17.05 18.98
C GLN A 237 -4.62 16.44 17.58
N GLU A 238 -5.72 16.25 16.83
CA GLU A 238 -5.64 15.67 15.50
C GLU A 238 -4.98 16.63 14.51
N PRO A 239 -3.97 16.19 13.74
CA PRO A 239 -3.23 17.07 12.84
C PRO A 239 -4.12 17.82 11.84
N LEU A 240 -5.14 17.17 11.28
CA LEU A 240 -6.02 17.81 10.30
C LEU A 240 -6.83 18.97 10.89
N GLU A 241 -7.21 18.87 12.16
CA GLU A 241 -7.93 19.95 12.85
C GLU A 241 -7.01 21.12 13.15
N ILE A 242 -5.77 20.84 13.60
CA ILE A 242 -4.74 21.85 13.82
C ILE A 242 -4.47 22.62 12.51
N ALA A 243 -4.37 21.91 11.38
CA ALA A 243 -4.20 22.53 10.06
C ALA A 243 -5.35 23.46 9.70
N ARG A 244 -6.60 23.00 9.90
CA ARG A 244 -7.81 23.76 9.58
C ARG A 244 -7.92 25.01 10.45
N SER A 245 -7.66 24.91 11.75
CA SER A 245 -7.65 26.06 12.66
C SER A 245 -6.56 27.06 12.28
N LEU A 246 -5.38 26.58 11.86
CA LEU A 246 -4.27 27.44 11.41
C LEU A 246 -4.61 28.18 10.11
N VAL A 247 -5.16 27.48 9.11
CA VAL A 247 -5.62 28.09 7.84
C VAL A 247 -6.76 29.08 8.12
N GLY A 248 -7.74 28.68 8.94
CA GLY A 248 -8.86 29.53 9.35
C GLY A 248 -8.42 30.82 10.02
N MET A 249 -7.42 30.77 10.90
CA MET A 249 -6.80 31.96 11.49
C MET A 249 -6.29 32.92 10.41
N VAL A 250 -5.50 32.43 9.46
CA VAL A 250 -4.89 33.26 8.42
C VAL A 250 -5.94 33.87 7.49
N TYR A 251 -7.00 33.12 7.17
CA TYR A 251 -8.12 33.63 6.39
C TYR A 251 -8.96 34.69 7.12
N ALA A 252 -9.05 34.61 8.45
CA ALA A 252 -9.77 35.57 9.28
C ALA A 252 -8.99 36.89 9.49
N LEU A 253 -7.72 36.96 9.10
CA LEU A 253 -6.93 38.18 9.19
C LEU A 253 -7.48 39.29 8.27
N PRO A 254 -7.34 40.57 8.64
CA PRO A 254 -7.63 41.69 7.74
C PRO A 254 -6.78 41.65 6.46
N GLU A 255 -7.30 42.18 5.35
CA GLU A 255 -6.61 42.16 4.04
C GLU A 255 -5.24 42.85 4.05
N TRP A 256 -5.07 43.90 4.87
CA TRP A 256 -3.78 44.56 5.02
C TRP A 256 -2.74 43.67 5.72
N SER A 257 -3.16 42.83 6.68
CA SER A 257 -2.29 41.83 7.33
C SER A 257 -1.91 40.70 6.37
N LYS A 258 -2.84 40.30 5.49
CA LYS A 258 -2.56 39.28 4.47
C LYS A 258 -1.56 39.74 3.41
N ARG A 259 -1.46 41.05 3.16
CA ARG A 259 -0.65 41.63 2.07
C ARG A 259 0.60 42.38 2.56
N THR A 260 0.83 42.45 3.87
CA THR A 260 1.94 43.24 4.44
C THR A 260 3.32 42.70 4.02
N SER A 261 4.26 43.59 3.74
CA SER A 261 5.66 43.24 3.46
C SER A 261 6.60 43.49 4.65
N THR A 262 6.07 43.91 5.80
CA THR A 262 6.86 44.28 6.98
C THR A 262 7.29 43.10 7.86
N LEU A 263 6.83 41.88 7.55
CA LEU A 263 7.19 40.65 8.26
C LEU A 263 8.60 40.17 7.88
N SER A 264 9.17 39.27 8.69
CA SER A 264 10.40 38.55 8.29
C SER A 264 10.14 37.68 7.05
N GLU A 265 11.20 37.33 6.32
CA GLU A 265 11.08 36.50 5.11
C GLU A 265 10.45 35.13 5.38
N ASP A 266 10.77 34.50 6.52
CA ASP A 266 10.18 33.21 6.90
C ASP A 266 8.68 33.35 7.24
N SER A 267 8.29 34.42 7.93
CA SER A 267 6.88 34.70 8.21
C SER A 267 6.07 35.04 6.95
N LYS A 268 6.68 35.71 5.96
CA LYS A 268 6.03 35.94 4.65
C LYS A 268 5.79 34.64 3.90
N LYS A 269 6.80 33.76 3.84
CA LYS A 269 6.69 32.44 3.21
C LYS A 269 5.60 31.62 3.88
N MET A 270 5.60 31.53 5.21
CA MET A 270 4.60 30.78 5.97
C MET A 270 3.18 31.30 5.72
N ARG A 271 2.97 32.63 5.73
CA ARG A 271 1.68 33.24 5.42
C ARG A 271 1.23 32.93 4.00
N ASP A 272 2.08 33.13 3.01
CA ASP A 272 1.73 32.92 1.59
C ASP A 272 1.40 31.45 1.32
N LEU A 273 2.10 30.55 1.99
CA LEU A 273 1.87 29.11 1.93
C LEU A 273 0.53 28.72 2.56
N LEU A 274 0.21 29.28 3.73
CA LEU A 274 -1.10 29.13 4.40
C LEU A 274 -2.28 29.70 3.58
N LEU A 275 -2.06 30.81 2.86
CA LEU A 275 -3.08 31.43 1.99
C LEU A 275 -3.30 30.66 0.68
N ARG A 276 -2.31 29.90 0.20
CA ARG A 276 -2.39 29.10 -1.04
C ARG A 276 -2.72 27.64 -0.78
N ALA A 277 -2.74 27.20 0.47
CA ALA A 277 -2.91 25.80 0.82
C ALA A 277 -4.31 25.31 0.46
N SER A 278 -4.38 24.44 -0.53
CA SER A 278 -5.57 23.67 -0.87
C SER A 278 -5.70 22.40 -0.04
N ASP A 279 -4.60 21.95 0.58
CA ASP A 279 -4.51 20.69 1.31
C ASP A 279 -3.90 20.91 2.71
N PRO A 280 -4.71 20.86 3.78
CA PRO A 280 -4.25 21.13 5.15
C PRO A 280 -3.21 20.11 5.66
N HIS A 281 -3.21 18.89 5.14
CA HIS A 281 -2.24 17.88 5.57
C HIS A 281 -0.89 18.06 4.86
N LYS A 282 -0.92 18.36 3.56
CA LYS A 282 0.29 18.77 2.83
C LYS A 282 0.94 20.00 3.48
N LEU A 283 0.11 20.96 3.87
CA LEU A 283 0.57 22.12 4.61
C LEU A 283 1.36 21.74 5.86
N LEU A 284 0.77 20.94 6.77
CA LEU A 284 1.42 20.62 8.04
C LEU A 284 2.67 19.74 7.92
N PHE A 285 2.68 18.78 7.00
CA PHE A 285 3.67 17.71 7.01
C PHE A 285 4.72 17.80 5.89
N VAL A 286 4.48 18.64 4.87
CA VAL A 286 5.30 18.74 3.66
C VAL A 286 5.73 20.18 3.38
N ASP A 287 4.80 21.14 3.50
CA ASP A 287 5.02 22.50 3.00
C ASP A 287 5.44 23.51 4.09
N LEU A 288 5.19 23.23 5.38
CA LEU A 288 5.70 24.06 6.48
C LEU A 288 7.24 23.98 6.54
N PRO A 289 7.95 25.11 6.42
CA PRO A 289 9.41 25.18 6.50
C PRO A 289 9.96 24.94 7.91
#